data_AF-Q6X9T0-F1
#
_entry.id   AF-Q6X9T0-F1
#
_cell.length_a   1.000
_cell.length_b   1.000
_cell.length_c   1.000
_cell.angle_alpha   90.00
_cell.angle_beta   90.00
_cell.angle_gamma   90.00
#
_symmetry.space_group_name_H-M   'P 1'
#
loop_
_entity.id
_entity.type
_entity.pdbx_description
1 polymer ?
#
loop_
_entity_poly.entity_id
_entity_poly.type
_entity_poly.pdbx_seq_one_letter_code
_entity_poly.pdbx_strand_id
1 'polypeptide(L)'
;SDFYRRASEFYRECGRSQPASDALAKGASALEDKAPEEATKLYDDACTLLEEDGKEQMAFDLYRAAASLYVKLEKYSDAAAFHLRLGSAADKCNAVNSQCKAYLSAIIIYLYAHDFQ
;
A
#
# COMPACT_ATOMS: atom_id res chain seq x y z
N SER A 1 3.79 0.41 -17.67
CA SER A 1 4.32 0.81 -16.37
C SER A 1 5.06 2.14 -16.46
N ASP A 2 6.03 2.27 -17.36
CA ASP A 2 6.94 3.42 -17.45
C ASP A 2 6.25 4.79 -17.59
N PHE A 3 5.13 4.90 -18.30
CA PHE A 3 4.39 6.17 -18.39
C PHE A 3 3.84 6.65 -17.04
N TYR A 4 3.40 5.75 -16.17
CA TYR A 4 2.90 6.09 -14.84
C TYR A 4 4.02 6.52 -13.90
N ARG A 5 5.19 5.84 -13.96
CA ARG A 5 6.38 6.25 -13.23
C ARG A 5 6.86 7.64 -13.66
N ARG A 6 6.95 7.87 -14.97
CA ARG A 6 7.36 9.17 -15.50
C ARG A 6 6.39 10.30 -15.18
N ALA A 7 5.08 10.02 -15.17
CA ALA A 7 4.09 10.97 -14.70
C ALA A 7 4.25 11.29 -13.21
N SER A 8 4.51 10.26 -12.38
CA SER A 8 4.80 10.44 -10.96
C SER A 8 6.04 11.31 -10.71
N GLU A 9 7.12 11.08 -11.45
CA GLU A 9 8.34 11.89 -11.41
C GLU A 9 8.05 13.38 -11.69
N PHE A 10 7.32 13.69 -12.76
CA PHE A 10 6.97 15.08 -13.09
C PHE A 10 6.10 15.74 -12.01
N TYR A 11 5.15 15.02 -11.42
CA TYR A 11 4.36 15.55 -10.31
C TYR A 11 5.21 15.79 -9.07
N ARG A 12 6.16 14.89 -8.78
CA ARG A 12 7.08 15.01 -7.65
C ARG A 12 8.03 16.20 -7.80
N GLU A 13 8.57 16.44 -9.00
CA GLU A 13 9.38 17.62 -9.32
C GLU A 13 8.62 18.94 -9.07
N CYS A 14 7.30 18.91 -9.20
CA CYS A 14 6.42 20.05 -8.89
C CYS A 14 5.98 20.12 -7.42
N GLY A 15 6.50 19.27 -6.53
CA GLY A 15 6.08 19.19 -5.12
C GLY A 15 4.66 18.65 -4.93
N ARG A 16 4.12 17.90 -5.89
CA ARG A 16 2.74 17.37 -5.88
C ARG A 16 2.73 15.88 -5.57
N SER A 17 3.01 15.51 -4.32
CA SER A 17 3.07 14.11 -3.85
C SER A 17 1.78 13.31 -4.07
N GLN A 18 0.61 13.89 -3.84
CA GLN A 18 -0.66 13.17 -4.05
C GLN A 18 -0.87 12.80 -5.53
N PRO A 19 -0.83 13.73 -6.51
CA PRO A 19 -0.90 13.36 -7.92
C PRO A 19 0.20 12.37 -8.36
N ALA A 20 1.39 12.46 -7.76
CA ALA A 20 2.46 11.49 -8.02
C ALA A 20 2.09 10.09 -7.53
N SER A 21 1.59 9.97 -6.29
CA SER A 21 1.08 8.73 -5.70
C SER A 21 -0.09 8.16 -6.52
N ASP A 22 -1.07 9.00 -6.91
CA ASP A 22 -2.21 8.59 -7.73
C ASP A 22 -1.79 8.03 -9.09
N ALA A 23 -0.74 8.58 -9.70
CA ALA A 23 -0.19 8.07 -10.96
C ALA A 23 0.42 6.68 -10.76
N LEU A 24 1.19 6.46 -9.69
CA LEU A 24 1.75 5.16 -9.36
C LEU A 24 0.68 4.13 -9.03
N ALA A 25 -0.33 4.50 -8.23
CA ALA A 25 -1.45 3.62 -7.88
C ALA A 25 -2.24 3.17 -9.11
N LYS A 26 -2.48 4.06 -10.08
CA LYS A 26 -3.08 3.70 -11.38
C LYS A 26 -2.19 2.76 -12.18
N GLY A 27 -0.88 2.95 -12.13
CA GLY A 27 0.08 2.04 -12.73
C GLY A 27 0.05 0.66 -12.08
N ALA A 28 -0.03 0.61 -10.76
CA ALA A 28 -0.12 -0.63 -9.98
C ALA A 28 -1.40 -1.40 -10.32
N SER A 29 -2.56 -0.74 -10.28
CA SER A 29 -3.85 -1.37 -10.58
C SER A 29 -3.90 -1.97 -12.00
N ALA A 30 -3.27 -1.30 -12.97
CA ALA A 30 -3.21 -1.78 -14.36
C ALA A 30 -2.29 -2.99 -14.56
N LEU A 31 -1.44 -3.31 -13.58
CA LEU A 31 -0.44 -4.38 -13.64
C LEU A 31 -0.76 -5.55 -12.72
N GLU A 32 -1.78 -5.50 -11.86
CA GLU A 32 -2.07 -6.56 -10.88
C GLU A 32 -2.14 -7.96 -11.50
N ASP A 33 -2.81 -8.10 -12.65
CA ASP A 33 -2.97 -9.41 -13.30
C ASP A 33 -1.77 -9.82 -14.17
N LYS A 34 -1.05 -8.85 -14.74
CA LYS A 34 -0.01 -9.09 -15.76
C LYS A 34 1.40 -9.16 -15.19
N ALA A 35 1.65 -8.34 -14.18
CA ALA A 35 2.95 -8.18 -13.53
C ALA A 35 2.74 -7.83 -12.04
N PRO A 36 2.17 -8.76 -11.25
CA PRO A 36 1.81 -8.50 -9.86
C PRO A 36 2.99 -8.02 -8.99
N GLU A 37 4.19 -8.56 -9.23
CA GLU A 37 5.42 -8.14 -8.53
C GLU A 37 5.86 -6.71 -8.85
N GLU A 38 5.48 -6.21 -10.02
CA GLU A 38 5.71 -4.81 -10.37
C GLU A 38 4.62 -3.92 -9.76
N ALA A 39 3.38 -4.40 -9.73
CA ALA A 39 2.26 -3.70 -9.11
C ALA A 39 2.47 -3.50 -7.60
N THR A 40 2.99 -4.50 -6.87
CA THR A 40 3.30 -4.37 -5.43
C THR A 40 4.33 -3.27 -5.17
N LYS A 41 5.39 -3.20 -5.98
CA LYS A 41 6.40 -2.12 -5.89
C LYS A 41 5.79 -0.74 -6.14
N LEU A 42 4.94 -0.62 -7.15
CA LEU A 42 4.28 0.66 -7.46
C LEU A 42 3.33 1.10 -6.33
N TYR A 43 2.60 0.19 -5.69
CA TYR A 43 1.80 0.52 -4.51
C TYR A 43 2.68 0.95 -3.32
N ASP A 44 3.80 0.28 -3.10
CA ASP A 44 4.75 0.64 -2.03
C ASP A 44 5.34 2.04 -2.23
N ASP A 45 5.78 2.34 -3.45
CA ASP A 45 6.27 3.67 -3.85
C ASP A 45 5.17 4.73 -3.65
N ALA A 46 3.92 4.41 -4.04
CA ALA A 46 2.78 5.32 -3.89
C ALA A 46 2.46 5.62 -2.42
N CYS A 47 2.53 4.62 -1.53
CA CYS A 47 2.37 4.82 -0.08
C CYS A 47 3.49 5.70 0.47
N THR A 48 4.74 5.40 0.11
CA THR A 48 5.93 6.11 0.59
C THR A 48 5.89 7.59 0.22
N LEU A 49 5.48 7.95 -1.00
CA LEU A 49 5.32 9.36 -1.41
C LEU A 49 4.34 10.15 -0.54
N LEU A 50 3.28 9.52 -0.05
CA LEU A 50 2.31 10.18 0.83
C LEU A 50 2.82 10.26 2.26
N GLU A 51 3.53 9.24 2.74
CA GLU A 51 4.12 9.22 4.07
C GLU A 51 5.22 10.28 4.23
N GLU A 52 6.11 10.42 3.24
CA GLU A 52 7.18 11.43 3.26
C GLU A 52 6.64 12.87 3.39
N ASP A 53 5.42 13.09 2.88
CA ASP A 53 4.72 14.38 2.90
C ASP A 53 3.76 14.55 4.10
N GLY A 54 3.74 13.60 5.04
CA GLY A 54 2.84 13.63 6.21
C GLY A 54 1.35 13.47 5.85
N LYS A 55 1.07 12.80 4.73
CA LYS A 55 -0.28 12.55 4.19
C LYS A 55 -0.68 11.09 4.38
N GLU A 56 -0.28 10.47 5.49
CA GLU A 56 -0.47 9.04 5.76
C GLU A 56 -1.93 8.58 5.62
N GLN A 57 -2.90 9.41 6.01
CA GLN A 57 -4.32 9.10 5.89
C GLN A 57 -4.73 8.80 4.43
N MET A 58 -4.08 9.45 3.46
CA MET A 58 -4.37 9.29 2.04
C MET A 58 -3.83 7.97 1.49
N ALA A 59 -2.87 7.34 2.17
CA ALA A 59 -2.29 6.06 1.79
C ALA A 59 -3.14 4.86 2.25
N PHE A 60 -4.21 5.06 3.05
CA PHE A 60 -4.97 3.96 3.65
C PHE A 60 -5.52 2.97 2.62
N ASP A 61 -6.10 3.46 1.53
CA ASP A 61 -6.65 2.58 0.49
C ASP A 61 -5.54 1.92 -0.34
N LEU A 62 -4.38 2.56 -0.44
CA LEU A 62 -3.20 1.99 -1.12
C LEU A 62 -2.62 0.82 -0.32
N TYR A 63 -2.50 0.94 1.01
CA TYR A 63 -2.04 -0.21 1.80
C TYR A 63 -3.00 -1.39 1.69
N ARG A 64 -4.32 -1.14 1.67
CA ARG A 64 -5.34 -2.19 1.53
C ARG A 64 -5.27 -2.85 0.16
N ALA A 65 -5.07 -2.06 -0.91
CA ALA A 65 -4.90 -2.59 -2.27
C ALA A 65 -3.64 -3.46 -2.36
N ALA A 66 -2.50 -2.97 -1.86
CA ALA A 66 -1.25 -3.71 -1.80
C ALA A 66 -1.38 -5.01 -0.99
N ALA A 67 -1.94 -4.94 0.23
CA ALA A 67 -2.16 -6.11 1.08
C ALA A 67 -3.06 -7.14 0.41
N SER A 68 -4.13 -6.69 -0.26
CA SER A 68 -5.04 -7.58 -1.01
C SER A 68 -4.30 -8.29 -2.15
N LEU A 69 -3.42 -7.60 -2.86
CA LEU A 69 -2.59 -8.20 -3.89
C LEU A 69 -1.59 -9.21 -3.29
N TYR A 70 -0.93 -8.88 -2.18
CA TYR A 70 -0.03 -9.81 -1.49
C TYR A 70 -0.75 -11.08 -1.02
N VAL A 71 -1.99 -10.98 -0.52
CA VAL A 71 -2.82 -12.15 -0.20
C VAL A 71 -3.10 -13.01 -1.44
N LYS A 72 -3.47 -12.40 -2.58
CA LYS A 72 -3.69 -13.14 -3.84
C LYS A 72 -2.42 -13.86 -4.33
N LEU A 73 -1.24 -13.31 -4.02
CA LEU A 73 0.07 -13.89 -4.34
C LEU A 73 0.57 -14.87 -3.29
N GLU A 74 -0.24 -15.18 -2.27
CA GLU A 74 0.12 -16.05 -1.14
C GLU A 74 1.32 -15.54 -0.33
N LYS A 75 1.63 -14.25 -0.44
CA LYS A 75 2.70 -13.56 0.30
C LYS A 75 2.16 -12.98 1.60
N TYR A 76 1.72 -13.87 2.49
CA TYR A 76 0.99 -13.48 3.70
C TYR A 76 1.81 -12.60 4.66
N SER A 77 3.12 -12.84 4.76
CA SER A 77 4.01 -12.00 5.59
C SER A 77 4.04 -10.56 5.11
N ASP A 78 4.10 -10.33 3.79
CA ASP A 78 4.10 -8.99 3.20
C ASP A 78 2.72 -8.32 3.35
N ALA A 79 1.63 -9.08 3.16
CA ALA A 79 0.27 -8.59 3.39
C ALA A 79 0.08 -8.12 4.85
N ALA A 80 0.53 -8.92 5.82
CA ALA A 80 0.46 -8.56 7.23
C ALA A 80 1.32 -7.33 7.54
N ALA A 81 2.54 -7.24 6.98
CA ALA A 81 3.39 -6.07 7.13
C ALA A 81 2.73 -4.77 6.64
N PHE A 82 2.03 -4.82 5.51
CA PHE A 82 1.26 -3.68 4.99
C PHE A 82 0.09 -3.28 5.92
N HIS A 83 -0.59 -4.25 6.52
CA HIS A 83 -1.62 -3.95 7.53
C HIS A 83 -1.04 -3.38 8.83
N LEU A 84 0.14 -3.83 9.27
CA LEU A 84 0.85 -3.21 10.40
C LEU A 84 1.27 -1.76 10.08
N ARG A 85 1.76 -1.51 8.86
CA ARG A 85 2.09 -0.17 8.37
C ARG A 85 0.85 0.74 8.34
N LEU A 86 -0.29 0.24 7.85
CA LEU A 86 -1.58 0.95 7.92
C LEU A 86 -1.98 1.25 9.37
N GLY A 87 -1.81 0.31 10.30
CA GLY A 87 -2.12 0.51 11.71
C GLY A 87 -1.31 1.66 12.34
N SER A 88 0.00 1.70 12.04
CA SER A 88 0.90 2.79 12.46
C SER A 88 0.50 4.14 11.85
N ALA A 89 0.20 4.16 10.54
CA ALA A 89 -0.31 5.33 9.85
C ALA A 89 -1.65 5.83 10.45
N ALA A 90 -2.55 4.91 10.79
CA ALA A 90 -3.83 5.23 11.40
C ALA A 90 -3.70 5.80 12.81
N ASP A 91 -2.73 5.34 13.60
CA ASP A 91 -2.40 5.90 14.90
C ASP A 91 -2.01 7.38 14.80
N LYS A 92 -1.09 7.71 13.89
CA LYS A 92 -0.66 9.10 13.63
C LYS A 92 -1.82 10.01 13.25
N CYS A 93 -2.81 9.49 12.55
CA CYS A 93 -3.99 10.23 12.12
C CYS A 93 -5.14 10.23 13.15
N ASN A 94 -4.94 9.68 14.35
CA ASN A 94 -5.99 9.47 15.37
C ASN A 94 -7.21 8.69 14.84
N ALA A 95 -6.99 7.80 13.87
CA ALA A 95 -8.04 7.04 13.19
C ALA A 95 -8.21 5.66 13.85
N VAL A 96 -8.65 5.64 15.12
CA VAL A 96 -8.74 4.44 15.97
C VAL A 96 -9.49 3.28 15.30
N ASN A 97 -10.62 3.56 14.65
CA ASN A 97 -11.39 2.51 13.95
C ASN A 97 -10.60 1.85 12.81
N SER A 98 -9.82 2.62 12.07
CA SER A 98 -8.96 2.10 11.00
C SER A 98 -7.79 1.33 11.60
N GLN A 99 -7.17 1.85 12.67
CA GLN A 99 -6.08 1.20 13.39
C GLN A 99 -6.47 -0.18 13.92
N CYS A 100 -7.59 -0.29 14.64
CA CYS A 100 -8.07 -1.57 15.17
C CYS A 100 -8.32 -2.59 14.07
N LYS A 101 -8.95 -2.17 12.96
CA LYS A 101 -9.16 -3.05 11.80
C LYS A 101 -7.86 -3.48 11.15
N ALA A 102 -6.88 -2.58 11.04
CA ALA A 102 -5.57 -2.88 10.47
C ALA A 102 -4.86 -3.98 11.26
N TYR A 103 -4.76 -3.80 12.57
CA TYR A 103 -4.09 -4.78 13.43
C TYR A 103 -4.86 -6.10 13.50
N LEU A 104 -6.19 -6.07 13.52
CA LEU A 104 -7.00 -7.28 13.44
C LEU A 104 -6.76 -8.03 12.11
N SER A 105 -6.71 -7.33 10.98
CA SER A 105 -6.37 -7.94 9.69
C SER A 105 -4.98 -8.56 9.69
N ALA A 106 -3.97 -7.88 10.23
CA ALA A 106 -2.62 -8.43 10.36
C ALA A 106 -2.61 -9.71 11.23
N ILE A 107 -3.31 -9.71 12.36
CA ILE A 107 -3.45 -10.89 13.23
C ILE A 107 -4.11 -12.05 12.48
N ILE A 108 -5.21 -11.81 11.78
CA ILE A 108 -5.91 -12.85 11.00
C ILE A 108 -4.99 -13.42 9.92
N ILE A 109 -4.25 -12.57 9.20
CA ILE A 109 -3.32 -13.01 8.17
C ILE A 109 -2.18 -13.85 8.78
N TYR A 110 -1.62 -13.44 9.92
CA TYR A 110 -0.61 -14.24 10.61
C TYR A 110 -1.18 -15.58 11.06
N LEU A 111 -2.37 -15.61 11.68
CA LEU A 111 -3.03 -16.86 12.08
C LEU A 111 -3.26 -17.79 10.89
N TYR A 112 -3.69 -17.25 9.75
CA TYR A 112 -3.86 -18.02 8.51
C TYR A 112 -2.52 -18.52 7.95
N ALA A 113 -1.49 -17.66 7.93
CA ALA A 113 -0.15 -18.01 7.46
C ALA A 113 0.55 -19.06 8.35
N HIS A 114 -0.01 -19.33 9.53
CA HIS A 114 0.40 -20.39 10.44
C HIS A 114 -0.39 -21.71 10.26
N ASP A 115 -0.98 -21.95 9.08
CA ASP A 115 -1.36 -23.28 8.55
C ASP A 115 -0.35 -23.68 7.45
N PHE A 116 0.56 -24.65 7.58
CA PHE A 116 0.51 -25.96 8.27
C PHE A 116 1.79 -26.28 9.09
N GLN A 117 1.60 -26.80 10.31
CA GLN A 117 2.19 -28.06 10.78
C GLN A 117 1.13 -28.87 11.54
#